data_AF-A0A7R8V4V0-F1
#
_entry.id   AF-A0A7R8V4V0-F1
#
_cell.length_a   1.000
_cell.length_b   1.000
_cell.length_c   1.000
_cell.angle_alpha   90.00
_cell.angle_beta   90.00
_cell.angle_gamma   90.00
#
_symmetry.space_group_name_H-M   'P 1'
#
loop_
_entity.id
_entity.type
_entity.pdbx_description
1 polymer ?
#
loop_
_entity_poly.entity_id
_entity_poly.type
_entity_poly.pdbx_seq_one_letter_code
_entity_poly.pdbx_strand_id
1 'polypeptide(L)'
;MVWGLTPVFVHQRVLPVECWYPFDEKRKYVYETLYFIQILAQAQIGQVYGNGSGVYVVLITLICGQYDLLFCSLKNLLYTAEINSGVIDSIPKSVCFIYDSLRCLKTKKGKQQSVDKEKEELNQYFVSQEVFENLDNIVEHLVKKNLKNATKDALNECIRHHQAIVKVCSLLEEFYNPFCLFKSLQMTIELCFLVFVSVNTTTSVLKSLNFAQYLFLTLCELFIFTYLGQVLKIQSLKTADALFRCDWYLLDADIRKNLLIFLPIAMRPVQMTSAKFSGMDTQRLRTVAFCKITM
;
A
#
# COMPACT_ATOMS: atom_id res chain seq x y z
N MET A 1 6.29 15.91 27.52
CA MET A 1 7.64 16.18 28.10
C MET A 1 7.74 17.55 28.77
N VAL A 2 7.29 18.64 28.14
CA VAL A 2 7.37 20.00 28.72
C VAL A 2 6.74 20.09 30.12
N TRP A 3 5.61 19.41 30.32
CA TRP A 3 4.88 19.37 31.59
C TRP A 3 5.62 18.70 32.76
N GLY A 4 6.49 17.72 32.46
CA GLY A 4 7.34 17.10 33.48
C GLY A 4 8.43 18.05 33.95
N LEU A 5 9.00 18.87 33.05
CA LEU A 5 10.12 19.76 33.35
C LEU A 5 9.68 21.07 34.05
N THR A 6 8.44 21.51 33.86
CA THR A 6 7.89 22.72 34.49
C THR A 6 8.10 22.82 36.01
N PRO A 7 7.81 21.80 36.84
CA PRO A 7 8.06 21.87 38.28
C PRO A 7 9.55 21.97 38.66
N VAL A 8 10.47 21.46 37.83
CA VAL A 8 11.93 21.57 38.07
C VAL A 8 12.40 23.01 37.90
N PHE A 9 11.94 23.69 36.83
CA PHE A 9 12.31 25.08 36.57
C PHE A 9 11.67 26.07 37.56
N VAL A 10 10.45 25.79 38.00
CA VAL A 10 9.68 26.68 38.90
C VAL A 10 10.02 26.44 40.39
N HIS A 11 10.94 25.50 40.70
CA HIS A 11 11.35 25.13 42.08
C HIS A 11 10.19 24.74 43.02
N GLN A 12 9.01 24.46 42.47
CA GLN A 12 7.86 23.98 43.24
C GLN A 12 7.96 22.47 43.38
N ARG A 13 7.98 21.98 44.63
CA ARG A 13 7.98 20.53 44.94
C ARG A 13 6.59 19.92 44.73
N VAL A 14 6.13 19.92 43.49
CA VAL A 14 4.87 19.30 43.09
C VAL A 14 5.19 18.07 42.24
N LEU A 15 4.61 16.94 42.62
CA LEU A 15 4.76 15.70 41.87
C LEU A 15 4.07 15.80 40.51
N PRO A 16 4.64 15.22 39.44
CA PRO A 16 4.00 15.13 38.12
C PRO A 16 2.63 14.48 38.16
N VAL A 17 2.38 13.51 39.05
CA VAL A 17 1.02 13.00 39.26
C VAL A 17 0.68 13.12 40.73
N GLU A 18 -0.39 13.83 41.02
CA GLU A 18 -0.98 13.90 42.36
C GLU A 18 -1.71 12.59 42.62
N CYS A 19 -1.05 11.68 43.34
CA CYS A 19 -1.58 10.40 43.79
C CYS A 19 -1.38 10.28 45.30
N TRP A 20 -2.30 9.59 45.97
CA TRP A 20 -2.15 9.34 47.41
C TRP A 20 -1.11 8.24 47.65
N TYR A 21 -0.10 8.53 48.47
CA TYR A 21 0.91 7.59 48.90
C TYR A 21 0.78 7.27 50.40
N PRO A 22 0.98 6.01 50.82
CA PRO A 22 0.90 5.62 52.23
C PRO A 22 2.13 6.05 53.06
N PHE A 23 3.06 6.83 52.48
CA PHE A 23 4.27 7.33 53.11
C PHE A 23 4.47 8.82 52.80
N ASP A 24 5.29 9.50 53.61
CA ASP A 24 5.54 10.94 53.48
C ASP A 24 6.39 11.29 52.24
N GLU A 25 5.71 11.78 51.22
CA GLU A 25 6.24 12.18 49.91
C GLU A 25 7.13 13.43 49.93
N LYS A 26 7.12 14.22 51.02
CA LYS A 26 7.87 15.48 51.11
C LYS A 26 9.31 15.30 51.59
N ARG A 27 9.70 14.08 52.02
CA ARG A 27 11.09 13.75 52.39
C ARG A 27 11.99 13.84 51.16
N LYS A 28 13.14 14.51 51.31
CA LYS A 28 14.06 14.86 50.20
C LYS A 28 14.39 13.67 49.27
N TYR A 29 14.88 12.56 49.82
CA TYR A 29 15.29 11.39 49.02
C TYR A 29 14.10 10.62 48.42
N VAL A 30 12.97 10.58 49.13
CA VAL A 30 11.75 9.92 48.67
C VAL A 30 11.16 10.69 47.49
N TYR A 31 11.11 12.02 47.60
CA TYR A 31 10.64 12.91 46.54
C TYR A 31 11.44 12.76 45.24
N GLU A 32 12.77 12.82 45.32
CA GLU A 32 13.65 12.70 44.13
C GLU A 32 13.49 11.34 43.44
N THR A 33 13.41 10.26 44.21
CA THR A 33 13.23 8.90 43.68
C THR A 33 11.84 8.72 43.06
N LEU A 34 10.79 9.19 43.75
CA LEU A 34 9.41 9.07 43.31
C LEU A 34 9.16 9.87 42.03
N TYR A 35 9.71 11.08 41.97
CA TYR A 35 9.65 11.94 40.80
C TYR A 35 10.29 11.28 39.58
N PHE A 36 11.47 10.68 39.73
CA PHE A 36 12.14 9.93 38.66
C PHE A 36 11.31 8.73 38.19
N ILE A 37 10.76 7.95 39.13
CA ILE A 37 9.89 6.80 38.81
C ILE A 37 8.63 7.25 38.07
N GLN A 38 7.98 8.34 38.50
CA GLN A 38 6.80 8.86 37.83
C GLN A 38 7.08 9.32 36.39
N ILE A 39 8.20 10.01 36.15
CA ILE A 39 8.60 10.42 34.81
C ILE A 39 8.88 9.21 33.93
N LEU A 40 9.61 8.21 34.44
CA LEU A 40 9.86 6.99 33.69
C LEU A 40 8.58 6.24 33.37
N ALA A 41 7.65 6.12 34.33
CA ALA A 41 6.36 5.47 34.12
C ALA A 41 5.54 6.21 33.04
N GLN A 42 5.46 7.54 33.09
CA GLN A 42 4.79 8.34 32.07
C GLN A 42 5.44 8.23 30.69
N ALA A 43 6.78 8.18 30.63
CA ALA A 43 7.50 7.96 29.38
C ALA A 43 7.19 6.58 28.79
N GLN A 44 7.19 5.53 29.62
CA GLN A 44 6.83 4.16 29.21
C GLN A 44 5.38 4.07 28.72
N ILE A 45 4.44 4.67 29.44
CA ILE A 45 3.03 4.73 29.03
C ILE A 45 2.92 5.41 27.66
N GLY A 46 3.57 6.57 27.47
CA GLY A 46 3.59 7.26 26.19
C GLY A 46 4.17 6.41 25.05
N GLN A 47 5.23 5.65 25.31
CA GLN A 47 5.82 4.72 24.33
C GLN A 47 4.87 3.57 23.99
N VAL A 48 4.20 2.97 24.97
CA VAL A 48 3.25 1.87 24.73
C VAL A 48 2.08 2.34 23.87
N TYR A 49 1.52 3.52 24.16
CA TYR A 49 0.47 4.13 23.33
C TYR A 49 0.95 4.40 21.90
N GLY A 50 2.17 4.92 21.74
CA GLY A 50 2.76 5.18 20.43
C GLY A 50 3.04 3.90 19.64
N ASN A 51 3.51 2.84 20.31
CA ASN A 51 3.85 1.56 19.68
C ASN A 51 2.62 0.87 19.08
N GLY A 52 1.48 0.87 19.78
CA GLY A 52 0.24 0.30 19.25
C GLY A 52 -0.19 0.95 17.94
N SER A 53 -0.14 2.28 17.90
CA SER A 53 -0.44 3.06 16.69
C SER A 53 0.65 2.90 15.62
N GLY A 54 1.92 2.77 16.01
CA GLY A 54 3.04 2.54 15.11
C GLY A 54 2.95 1.20 14.38
N VAL A 55 2.59 0.12 15.07
CA VAL A 55 2.41 -1.20 14.44
C VAL A 55 1.30 -1.16 13.39
N TYR A 56 0.19 -0.47 13.65
CA TYR A 56 -0.88 -0.27 12.67
C TYR A 56 -0.38 0.44 11.41
N VAL A 57 0.36 1.54 11.59
CA VAL A 57 0.94 2.32 10.49
C VAL A 57 1.83 1.43 9.63
N VAL A 58 2.76 0.70 10.25
CA VAL A 58 3.70 -0.16 9.53
C VAL A 58 2.97 -1.26 8.76
N LEU A 59 1.99 -1.93 9.38
CA LEU A 59 1.24 -3.00 8.72
C LEU A 59 0.46 -2.49 7.51
N ILE A 60 -0.22 -1.33 7.63
CA ILE A 60 -0.93 -0.75 6.48
C ILE A 60 0.06 -0.33 5.39
N THR A 61 1.18 0.32 5.73
CA THR A 61 2.18 0.71 4.73
C THR A 61 2.75 -0.51 4.00
N LEU A 62 3.01 -1.62 4.70
CA LEU A 62 3.45 -2.87 4.08
C LEU A 62 2.41 -3.42 3.11
N ILE A 63 1.13 -3.44 3.50
CA ILE A 63 0.03 -3.89 2.64
C ILE A 63 -0.10 -2.99 1.40
N CYS A 64 -0.03 -1.67 1.58
CA CYS A 64 -0.04 -0.72 0.47
C CYS A 64 1.12 -1.00 -0.50
N GLY A 65 2.32 -1.29 0.02
CA GLY A 65 3.47 -1.71 -0.78
C GLY A 65 3.23 -3.01 -1.55
N GLN A 66 2.57 -4.02 -0.95
CA GLN A 66 2.19 -5.24 -1.66
C GLN A 66 1.19 -4.96 -2.80
N TYR A 67 0.23 -4.05 -2.58
CA TYR A 67 -0.64 -3.62 -3.67
C TYR A 67 0.11 -2.86 -4.78
N ASP A 68 1.13 -2.05 -4.46
CA ASP A 68 1.99 -1.41 -5.47
C ASP A 68 2.78 -2.44 -6.31
N LEU A 69 3.31 -3.48 -5.65
CA LEU A 69 3.98 -4.60 -6.35
C LEU A 69 3.01 -5.34 -7.26
N LEU A 70 1.81 -5.64 -6.76
CA LEU A 70 0.75 -6.27 -7.55
C LEU A 70 0.34 -5.39 -8.74
N PHE A 71 0.20 -4.08 -8.54
CA PHE A 71 -0.10 -3.12 -9.61
C PHE A 71 0.95 -3.18 -10.72
N CYS A 72 2.23 -3.13 -10.37
CA CYS A 72 3.34 -3.20 -11.33
C CYS A 72 3.37 -4.54 -12.07
N SER A 73 3.16 -5.64 -11.35
CA SER A 73 3.14 -6.99 -11.92
C SER A 73 1.97 -7.20 -12.90
N LEU A 74 0.77 -6.70 -12.55
CA LEU A 74 -0.40 -6.73 -13.43
C LEU A 74 -0.24 -5.84 -14.66
N LYS A 75 0.30 -4.62 -14.49
CA LYS A 75 0.55 -3.70 -15.60
C LYS A 75 1.55 -4.28 -16.60
N ASN A 76 2.63 -4.90 -16.11
CA ASN A 76 3.70 -5.49 -16.92
C ASN A 76 3.57 -7.01 -17.06
N LEU A 77 2.33 -7.52 -17.11
CA LEU A 77 2.06 -8.96 -17.13
C LEU A 77 2.74 -9.67 -18.30
N LEU A 78 2.69 -9.06 -19.49
CA LEU A 78 3.28 -9.63 -20.71
C LEU A 78 4.82 -9.70 -20.61
N TYR A 79 5.45 -8.62 -20.14
CA TYR A 79 6.90 -8.60 -19.92
C TYR A 79 7.36 -9.65 -18.90
N THR A 80 6.58 -9.84 -17.83
CA THR A 80 6.86 -10.87 -16.82
C THR A 80 6.78 -12.27 -17.43
N ALA A 81 5.82 -12.49 -18.34
CA ALA A 81 5.66 -13.74 -19.07
C ALA A 81 6.79 -13.98 -20.09
N GLU A 82 7.27 -12.93 -20.77
CA GLU A 82 8.41 -13.00 -21.70
C GLU A 82 9.70 -13.41 -20.98
N ILE A 83 9.93 -12.89 -19.78
CA ILE A 83 11.07 -13.29 -18.94
C ILE A 83 10.91 -14.75 -18.48
N ASN A 84 9.74 -15.12 -17.94
CA ASN A 84 9.51 -16.47 -17.40
C ASN A 84 9.45 -17.57 -18.47
N SER A 85 9.05 -17.24 -19.70
CA SER A 85 9.07 -18.19 -20.82
C SER A 85 10.48 -18.48 -21.33
N GLY A 86 11.50 -17.79 -20.79
CA GLY A 86 12.88 -18.01 -21.13
C GLY A 86 13.21 -17.64 -22.57
N VAL A 87 12.37 -16.90 -23.30
CA VAL A 87 12.63 -16.52 -24.70
C VAL A 87 13.95 -15.75 -24.85
N ILE A 88 14.43 -15.11 -23.78
CA ILE A 88 15.72 -14.42 -23.76
C ILE A 88 16.91 -15.39 -23.51
N ASP A 89 16.70 -16.51 -22.81
CA ASP A 89 17.73 -17.49 -22.43
C ASP A 89 17.74 -18.78 -23.28
N SER A 90 16.59 -19.19 -23.83
CA SER A 90 16.42 -20.42 -24.63
C SER A 90 16.79 -20.25 -26.09
N ILE A 91 17.11 -19.02 -26.50
CA ILE A 91 17.58 -18.73 -27.85
C ILE A 91 19.12 -18.70 -27.77
N PRO A 92 19.83 -19.71 -28.30
CA PRO A 92 21.28 -19.59 -28.45
C PRO A 92 21.58 -18.29 -29.22
N LYS A 93 22.64 -17.56 -28.89
CA LYS A 93 22.97 -16.28 -29.56
C LYS A 93 22.93 -16.36 -31.09
N SER A 94 23.19 -17.53 -31.67
CA SER A 94 23.02 -17.85 -33.09
C SER A 94 21.56 -17.78 -33.58
N VAL A 95 20.60 -18.29 -32.80
CA VAL A 95 19.17 -18.28 -33.14
C VAL A 95 18.54 -16.90 -32.90
N CYS A 96 19.08 -16.09 -31.97
CA CYS A 96 18.61 -14.71 -31.77
C CYS A 96 19.04 -13.84 -32.96
N PHE A 97 20.27 -14.07 -33.43
CA PHE A 97 20.77 -13.48 -34.66
C PHE A 97 19.94 -13.93 -35.87
N ILE A 98 19.53 -15.20 -35.94
CA ILE A 98 18.66 -15.71 -37.00
C ILE A 98 17.24 -15.10 -36.88
N TYR A 99 16.65 -15.01 -35.70
CA TYR A 99 15.31 -14.44 -35.50
C TYR A 99 15.28 -12.93 -35.80
N ASP A 100 16.31 -12.18 -35.41
CA ASP A 100 16.45 -10.76 -35.71
C ASP A 100 16.77 -10.54 -37.21
N SER A 101 17.60 -11.41 -37.80
CA SER A 101 17.83 -11.44 -39.26
C SER A 101 16.56 -11.77 -40.04
N LEU A 102 15.75 -12.73 -39.59
CA LEU A 102 14.47 -13.12 -40.19
C LEU A 102 13.43 -12.01 -40.04
N ARG A 103 13.40 -11.31 -38.89
CA ARG A 103 12.56 -10.12 -38.67
C ARG A 103 12.95 -8.98 -39.61
N CYS A 104 14.25 -8.73 -39.80
CA CYS A 104 14.80 -7.78 -40.78
C CYS A 104 14.51 -8.19 -42.24
N LEU A 105 14.48 -9.49 -42.54
CA LEU A 105 14.15 -10.00 -43.88
C LEU A 105 12.64 -9.95 -44.17
N LYS A 106 11.77 -10.22 -43.19
CA LYS A 106 10.30 -10.05 -43.31
C LYS A 106 9.93 -8.57 -43.55
N THR A 107 10.60 -7.65 -42.85
CA THR A 107 10.41 -6.20 -43.06
C THR A 107 10.96 -5.71 -44.41
N LYS A 108 11.99 -6.35 -44.96
CA LYS A 108 12.47 -6.08 -46.33
C LYS A 108 11.53 -6.65 -47.40
N LYS A 109 11.04 -7.90 -47.28
CA LYS A 109 10.05 -8.48 -48.21
C LYS A 109 8.74 -7.70 -48.24
N GLY A 110 8.24 -7.23 -47.08
CA GLY A 110 7.06 -6.37 -47.01
C GLY A 110 7.23 -4.99 -47.66
N LYS A 111 8.47 -4.48 -47.77
CA LYS A 111 8.80 -3.26 -48.51
C LYS A 111 9.06 -3.51 -50.00
N GLN A 112 9.68 -4.63 -50.37
CA GLN A 112 9.93 -5.01 -51.77
C GLN A 112 8.62 -5.31 -52.51
N GLN A 113 7.64 -5.94 -51.85
CA GLN A 113 6.36 -6.27 -52.47
C GLN A 113 5.49 -5.04 -52.80
N SER A 114 5.79 -3.87 -52.22
CA SER A 114 5.19 -2.59 -52.62
C SER A 114 5.91 -1.89 -53.79
N VAL A 115 7.09 -2.36 -54.20
CA VAL A 115 7.91 -1.73 -55.25
C VAL A 115 8.02 -2.61 -56.51
N ASP A 116 7.95 -3.93 -56.39
CA ASP A 116 8.22 -4.86 -57.51
C ASP A 116 6.98 -5.24 -58.35
N LYS A 117 6.09 -4.27 -58.65
CA LYS A 117 5.05 -4.45 -59.68
C LYS A 117 5.49 -4.00 -61.08
N GLU A 118 6.69 -3.46 -61.21
CA GLU A 118 7.31 -3.13 -62.49
C GLU A 118 8.77 -3.58 -62.48
N LYS A 119 9.02 -4.76 -63.02
CA LYS A 119 10.10 -5.09 -63.97
C LYS A 119 10.39 -6.58 -63.91
N GLU A 120 9.79 -7.25 -64.87
CA GLU A 120 10.08 -8.62 -65.27
C GLU A 120 11.38 -8.59 -66.09
N GLU A 121 12.46 -9.18 -65.57
CA GLU A 121 13.62 -9.53 -66.39
C GLU A 121 14.08 -10.96 -66.12
N LEU A 122 14.50 -11.56 -67.24
CA LEU A 122 14.61 -12.98 -67.54
C LEU A 122 16.04 -13.48 -67.25
N ASN A 123 16.15 -14.65 -66.63
CA ASN A 123 17.35 -15.51 -66.46
C ASN A 123 18.53 -15.00 -65.60
N GLN A 124 18.77 -15.65 -64.45
CA GLN A 124 19.90 -16.58 -64.24
C GLN A 124 19.99 -16.99 -62.76
N TYR A 125 20.45 -18.22 -62.55
CA TYR A 125 20.70 -18.95 -61.28
C TYR A 125 19.50 -19.68 -60.69
N PHE A 126 19.56 -21.02 -60.77
CA PHE A 126 18.79 -21.93 -59.93
C PHE A 126 19.34 -21.83 -58.51
N VAL A 127 18.72 -20.98 -57.68
CA VAL A 127 18.93 -21.02 -56.23
C VAL A 127 18.07 -22.16 -55.71
N SER A 128 18.71 -23.14 -55.06
CA SER A 128 17.97 -24.21 -54.37
C SER A 128 17.12 -23.56 -53.28
N GLN A 129 15.79 -23.66 -53.41
CA GLN A 129 14.83 -23.15 -52.44
C GLN A 129 14.76 -24.16 -51.30
N GLU A 130 15.53 -23.93 -50.22
CA GLU A 130 15.36 -24.73 -49.00
C GLU A 130 14.00 -24.39 -48.38
N VAL A 131 13.05 -25.31 -48.52
CA VAL A 131 11.71 -25.22 -47.93
C VAL A 131 11.83 -25.47 -46.42
N PHE A 132 12.26 -24.45 -45.67
CA PHE A 132 12.26 -24.42 -44.20
C PHE A 132 10.93 -23.91 -43.61
N GLU A 133 9.88 -23.76 -44.42
CA GLU A 133 8.58 -23.23 -43.96
C GLU A 133 7.95 -24.03 -42.81
N ASN A 134 8.19 -25.34 -42.73
CA ASN A 134 7.61 -26.17 -41.67
C ASN A 134 8.33 -26.00 -40.32
N LEU A 135 9.64 -25.79 -40.29
CA LEU A 135 10.38 -25.70 -39.03
C LEU A 135 10.20 -24.33 -38.37
N ASP A 136 10.20 -23.25 -39.16
CA ASP A 136 9.90 -21.91 -38.67
C ASP A 136 8.49 -21.81 -38.10
N ASN A 137 7.50 -22.42 -38.77
CA ASN A 137 6.13 -22.46 -38.28
C ASN A 137 6.01 -23.25 -36.97
N ILE A 138 6.72 -24.37 -36.82
CA ILE A 138 6.70 -25.17 -35.58
C ILE A 138 7.38 -24.41 -34.45
N VAL A 139 8.52 -23.77 -34.68
CA VAL A 139 9.25 -22.97 -33.69
C VAL A 139 8.42 -21.75 -33.27
N GLU A 140 7.84 -21.02 -34.21
CA GLU A 140 6.95 -19.89 -33.94
C GLU A 140 5.71 -20.33 -33.14
N HIS A 141 5.16 -21.50 -33.47
CA HIS A 141 3.99 -22.03 -32.77
C HIS A 141 4.31 -22.53 -31.35
N LEU A 142 5.49 -23.14 -31.14
CA LEU A 142 5.97 -23.58 -29.83
C LEU A 142 6.34 -22.40 -28.93
N VAL A 143 7.02 -21.38 -29.46
CA VAL A 143 7.33 -20.13 -28.72
C VAL A 143 6.04 -19.43 -28.30
N LYS A 144 5.07 -19.32 -29.22
CA LYS A 144 3.76 -18.73 -28.93
C LYS A 144 2.97 -19.53 -27.88
N LYS A 145 3.08 -20.86 -27.90
CA LYS A 145 2.42 -21.74 -26.90
C LYS A 145 3.09 -21.63 -25.53
N ASN A 146 4.42 -21.58 -25.47
CA ASN A 146 5.16 -21.39 -24.22
C ASN A 146 4.90 -20.01 -23.62
N LEU A 147 4.86 -18.96 -24.44
CA LEU A 147 4.51 -17.61 -23.98
C LEU A 147 3.09 -17.55 -23.42
N LYS A 148 2.12 -18.20 -24.07
CA LYS A 148 0.74 -18.31 -23.56
C LYS A 148 0.67 -18.96 -22.18
N ASN A 149 1.38 -20.09 -22.00
CA ASN A 149 1.43 -20.79 -20.72
C ASN A 149 2.10 -19.92 -19.64
N ALA A 150 3.25 -19.32 -19.95
CA ALA A 150 3.95 -18.42 -19.03
C ALA A 150 3.12 -17.20 -18.64
N THR A 151 2.32 -16.65 -19.58
CA THR A 151 1.43 -15.52 -19.30
C THR A 151 0.28 -15.94 -18.39
N LYS A 152 -0.26 -17.13 -18.60
CA LYS A 152 -1.29 -17.71 -17.73
C LYS A 152 -0.75 -17.95 -16.33
N ASP A 153 0.48 -18.45 -16.20
CA ASP A 153 1.12 -18.71 -14.91
C ASP A 153 1.44 -17.41 -14.17
N ALA A 154 1.94 -16.39 -14.87
CA ALA A 154 2.15 -15.05 -14.31
C ALA A 154 0.83 -14.43 -13.81
N LEU A 155 -0.25 -14.56 -14.59
CA LEU A 155 -1.56 -14.05 -14.16
C LEU A 155 -2.08 -14.81 -12.92
N ASN A 156 -1.92 -16.13 -12.90
CA ASN A 156 -2.30 -16.94 -11.74
C ASN A 156 -1.52 -16.55 -10.49
N GLU A 157 -0.24 -16.21 -10.64
CA GLU A 157 0.57 -15.71 -9.53
C GLU A 157 0.07 -14.35 -9.02
N CYS A 158 -0.25 -13.42 -9.91
CA CYS A 158 -0.88 -12.15 -9.53
C CYS A 158 -2.21 -12.35 -8.79
N ILE A 159 -3.05 -13.29 -9.25
CA ILE A 159 -4.33 -13.60 -8.60
C ILE A 159 -4.10 -14.20 -7.21
N ARG A 160 -3.15 -15.15 -7.06
CA ARG A 160 -2.78 -15.71 -5.76
C ARG A 160 -2.26 -14.63 -4.81
N HIS A 161 -1.41 -13.74 -5.31
CA HIS A 161 -0.86 -12.62 -4.55
C HIS A 161 -1.99 -11.67 -4.08
N HIS A 162 -2.92 -11.29 -4.97
CA HIS A 162 -4.08 -10.49 -4.61
C HIS A 162 -4.94 -11.17 -3.53
N GLN A 163 -5.22 -12.46 -3.68
CA GLN A 163 -5.98 -13.22 -2.69
C GLN A 163 -5.27 -13.27 -1.33
N ALA A 164 -3.94 -13.39 -1.32
CA ALA A 164 -3.15 -13.35 -0.09
C ALA A 164 -3.25 -11.96 0.58
N ILE A 165 -3.13 -10.88 -0.18
CA ILE A 165 -3.30 -9.52 0.36
C ILE A 165 -4.69 -9.34 0.96
N VAL A 166 -5.75 -9.74 0.25
CA VAL A 166 -7.13 -9.62 0.74
C VAL A 166 -7.33 -10.42 2.04
N LYS A 167 -6.75 -11.62 2.16
CA LYS A 167 -6.77 -12.39 3.40
C LYS A 167 -6.07 -11.67 4.54
N VAL A 168 -4.87 -11.13 4.30
CA VAL A 168 -4.14 -10.34 5.31
C VAL A 168 -4.95 -9.11 5.74
N CYS A 169 -5.57 -8.40 4.79
CA CYS A 169 -6.45 -7.28 5.09
C CYS A 169 -7.64 -7.69 5.98
N SER A 170 -8.27 -8.84 5.73
CA SER A 170 -9.38 -9.32 6.55
C SER A 170 -8.94 -9.68 7.98
N LEU A 171 -7.77 -10.29 8.14
CA LEU A 171 -7.20 -10.59 9.47
C LEU A 171 -6.82 -9.32 10.21
N LEU A 172 -6.22 -8.36 9.50
CA LEU A 172 -5.89 -7.06 10.06
C LEU A 172 -7.14 -6.33 10.54
N GLU A 173 -8.22 -6.37 9.75
CA GLU A 173 -9.50 -5.77 10.10
C GLU A 173 -10.07 -6.41 11.37
N GLU A 174 -10.13 -7.73 11.45
CA GLU A 174 -10.63 -8.44 12.63
C GLU A 174 -9.84 -8.10 13.89
N PHE A 175 -8.51 -8.04 13.80
CA PHE A 175 -7.64 -7.72 14.93
C PHE A 175 -7.74 -6.25 15.37
N TYR A 176 -7.76 -5.31 14.42
CA TYR A 176 -7.78 -3.88 14.74
C TYR A 176 -9.17 -3.30 14.99
N ASN A 177 -10.25 -4.00 14.63
CA ASN A 177 -11.62 -3.55 14.86
C ASN A 177 -11.89 -3.09 16.31
N PRO A 178 -11.64 -3.90 17.36
CA PRO A 178 -11.84 -3.47 18.75
C PRO A 178 -10.90 -2.32 19.16
N PHE A 179 -9.67 -2.31 18.64
CA PHE A 179 -8.70 -1.26 18.92
C PHE A 179 -9.14 0.09 18.33
N CYS A 180 -9.65 0.10 17.10
CA CYS A 180 -10.17 1.28 16.44
C CYS A 180 -11.41 1.85 17.16
N LEU A 181 -12.28 0.98 17.68
CA LEU A 181 -13.39 1.38 18.54
C LEU A 181 -12.91 2.08 19.81
N PHE A 182 -12.01 1.42 20.54
CA PHE A 182 -11.45 1.95 21.79
C PHE A 182 -10.78 3.31 21.54
N LYS A 183 -9.98 3.42 20.48
CA LYS A 183 -9.36 4.67 20.05
C LYS A 183 -10.40 5.74 19.72
N SER A 184 -11.47 5.42 18.97
CA SER A 184 -12.51 6.41 18.65
C SER A 184 -13.25 6.90 19.91
N LEU A 185 -13.47 6.04 20.90
CA LEU A 185 -14.09 6.42 22.17
C LEU A 185 -13.14 7.28 23.01
N GLN A 186 -11.88 6.85 23.15
CA GLN A 186 -10.82 7.59 23.83
C GLN A 186 -10.73 9.02 23.29
N MET A 187 -10.62 9.17 21.97
CA MET A 187 -10.55 10.46 21.28
C MET A 187 -11.78 11.35 21.57
N THR A 188 -12.97 10.76 21.63
CA THR A 188 -14.21 11.51 21.88
C THR A 188 -14.28 12.03 23.30
N ILE A 189 -13.85 11.22 24.26
CA ILE A 189 -13.79 11.55 25.69
C ILE A 189 -12.72 12.62 25.93
N GLU A 190 -11.51 12.44 25.41
CA GLU A 190 -10.43 13.41 25.50
C GLU A 190 -10.84 14.78 24.96
N LEU A 191 -11.49 14.81 23.79
CA LEU A 191 -11.94 16.07 23.19
C LEU A 191 -13.09 16.71 23.99
N CYS A 192 -13.95 15.92 24.63
CA CYS A 192 -14.98 16.43 25.55
C CYS A 192 -14.37 17.10 26.79
N PHE A 193 -13.39 16.44 27.43
CA PHE A 193 -12.67 17.00 28.57
C PHE A 193 -11.90 18.26 28.19
N LEU A 194 -11.30 18.27 27.00
CA LEU A 194 -10.57 19.44 26.52
C LEU A 194 -11.48 20.66 26.37
N VAL A 195 -12.65 20.52 25.74
CA VAL A 195 -13.63 21.61 25.62
C VAL A 195 -14.07 22.08 27.01
N PHE A 196 -14.38 21.15 27.92
CA PHE A 196 -14.76 21.49 29.29
C PHE A 196 -13.69 22.26 30.04
N VAL A 197 -12.41 21.85 29.95
CA VAL A 197 -11.30 22.53 30.60
C VAL A 197 -11.02 23.91 29.96
N SER A 198 -11.18 24.03 28.64
CA SER A 198 -11.04 25.28 27.90
C SER A 198 -12.03 26.35 28.40
N VAL A 199 -13.28 25.96 28.65
CA VAL A 199 -14.33 26.87 29.13
C VAL A 199 -14.11 27.29 30.60
N ASN A 200 -13.61 26.38 31.43
CA ASN A 200 -13.47 26.63 32.88
C ASN A 200 -12.16 27.31 33.30
N THR A 201 -11.16 27.43 32.42
CA THR A 201 -9.83 27.91 32.82
C THR A 201 -9.60 29.39 32.47
N THR A 202 -9.34 30.23 33.47
CA THR A 202 -8.71 31.55 33.31
C THR A 202 -7.19 31.35 33.15
N THR A 203 -6.67 31.28 31.91
CA THR A 203 -5.34 30.68 31.66
C THR A 203 -4.15 31.65 31.75
N SER A 204 -3.18 31.30 32.60
CA SER A 204 -1.75 31.59 32.38
C SER A 204 -1.26 30.99 31.05
N VAL A 205 -0.42 31.71 30.29
CA VAL A 205 0.07 31.32 28.94
C VAL A 205 0.63 29.89 28.88
N LEU A 206 1.37 29.45 29.90
CA LEU A 206 1.99 28.12 29.98
C LEU A 206 0.99 26.96 30.01
N LYS A 207 -0.14 27.12 30.69
CA LYS A 207 -1.17 26.07 30.76
C LYS A 207 -1.87 25.92 29.41
N SER A 208 -2.25 27.04 28.79
CA SER A 208 -2.88 27.08 27.46
C SER A 208 -1.98 26.43 26.40
N LEU A 209 -0.66 26.70 26.42
CA LEU A 209 0.29 26.08 25.50
C LEU A 209 0.36 24.56 25.65
N ASN A 210 0.40 24.04 26.88
CA ASN A 210 0.40 22.60 27.12
C ASN A 210 -0.90 21.95 26.61
N PHE A 211 -2.06 22.57 26.86
CA PHE A 211 -3.34 22.07 26.36
C PHE A 211 -3.40 22.04 24.83
N ALA A 212 -2.94 23.11 24.17
CA ALA A 212 -2.86 23.17 22.71
C ALA A 212 -1.95 22.09 22.14
N GLN A 213 -0.81 21.81 22.78
CA GLN A 213 0.09 20.73 22.38
C GLN A 213 -0.57 19.35 22.47
N TYR A 214 -1.28 19.06 23.56
CA TYR A 214 -2.00 17.79 23.72
C TYR A 214 -3.10 17.63 22.69
N LEU A 215 -3.90 18.69 22.43
CA LEU A 215 -4.92 18.66 21.37
C LEU A 215 -4.30 18.39 20.00
N PHE A 216 -3.23 19.10 19.66
CA PHE A 216 -2.57 18.94 18.37
C PHE A 216 -2.06 17.52 18.17
N LEU A 217 -1.38 16.94 19.17
CA LEU A 217 -0.89 15.57 19.09
C LEU A 217 -2.01 14.55 18.86
N THR A 218 -3.10 14.72 19.60
CA THR A 218 -4.31 13.87 19.55
C THR A 218 -4.98 13.95 18.17
N LEU A 219 -5.12 15.16 17.60
CA LEU A 219 -5.63 15.36 16.26
C LEU A 219 -4.71 14.77 15.17
N CYS A 220 -3.39 14.92 15.32
CA CYS A 220 -2.42 14.31 14.41
C CYS A 220 -2.52 12.78 14.41
N GLU A 221 -2.66 12.15 15.57
CA GLU A 221 -2.85 10.71 15.66
C GLU A 221 -4.12 10.27 14.91
N LEU A 222 -5.26 10.91 15.17
CA LEU A 222 -6.52 10.62 14.47
C LEU A 222 -6.41 10.83 12.95
N PHE A 223 -5.73 11.88 12.52
CA PHE A 223 -5.48 12.15 11.11
C PHE A 223 -4.70 11.00 10.47
N ILE A 224 -3.61 10.53 11.10
CA ILE A 224 -2.79 9.43 10.58
C ILE A 224 -3.63 8.16 10.41
N PHE A 225 -4.43 7.79 11.42
CA PHE A 225 -5.27 6.58 11.35
C PHE A 225 -6.30 6.64 10.21
N THR A 226 -7.01 7.76 10.08
CA THR A 226 -8.05 7.94 9.05
C THR A 226 -7.46 8.12 7.65
N TYR A 227 -6.31 8.79 7.54
CA TYR A 227 -5.57 8.94 6.29
C TYR A 227 -5.08 7.59 5.76
N LEU A 228 -4.50 6.76 6.63
CA LEU A 228 -4.01 5.43 6.22
C LEU A 228 -5.14 4.50 5.78
N GLY A 229 -6.30 4.54 6.46
CA GLY A 229 -7.48 3.81 6.00
C GLY A 229 -7.93 4.24 4.60
N GLN A 230 -7.89 5.54 4.32
CA GLN A 230 -8.20 6.10 3.01
C GLN A 230 -7.15 5.72 1.94
N VAL A 231 -5.86 5.75 2.27
CA VAL A 231 -4.78 5.34 1.37
C VAL A 231 -4.93 3.87 1.00
N LEU A 232 -5.18 2.98 1.97
CA LEU A 232 -5.41 1.57 1.72
C LEU A 232 -6.58 1.34 0.75
N LYS A 233 -7.68 2.07 0.95
CA LYS A 233 -8.84 2.03 0.06
C LYS A 233 -8.48 2.45 -1.37
N ILE A 234 -7.80 3.58 -1.54
CA ILE A 234 -7.35 4.06 -2.86
C ILE A 234 -6.42 3.04 -3.50
N GLN A 235 -5.47 2.50 -2.74
CA GLN A 235 -4.47 1.56 -3.23
C GLN A 235 -5.10 0.24 -3.67
N SER A 236 -6.11 -0.25 -2.96
CA SER A 236 -6.87 -1.44 -3.39
C SER A 236 -7.52 -1.24 -4.77
N LEU A 237 -8.13 -0.07 -5.00
CA LEU A 237 -8.79 0.28 -6.27
C LEU A 237 -7.82 0.50 -7.42
N LYS A 238 -6.58 0.95 -7.14
CA LYS A 238 -5.53 1.04 -8.17
C LYS A 238 -5.25 -0.31 -8.83
N THR A 239 -5.44 -1.43 -8.13
CA THR A 239 -5.31 -2.78 -8.70
C THR A 239 -6.20 -2.96 -9.93
N ALA A 240 -7.44 -2.47 -9.87
CA ALA A 240 -8.37 -2.52 -10.99
C ALA A 240 -7.91 -1.61 -12.15
N ASP A 241 -7.37 -0.42 -11.85
CA ASP A 241 -6.79 0.49 -12.86
C ASP A 241 -5.58 -0.16 -13.57
N ALA A 242 -4.72 -0.88 -12.85
CA ALA A 242 -3.63 -1.66 -13.43
C ALA A 242 -4.14 -2.69 -14.45
N LEU A 243 -5.25 -3.35 -14.13
CA LEU A 243 -5.86 -4.36 -14.99
C LEU A 243 -6.41 -3.76 -16.29
N PHE A 244 -6.90 -2.52 -16.27
CA PHE A 244 -7.28 -1.81 -17.50
C PHE A 244 -6.09 -1.33 -18.32
N ARG A 245 -4.99 -0.96 -17.66
CA ARG A 245 -3.77 -0.44 -18.29
C ARG A 245 -2.82 -1.53 -18.80
N CYS A 246 -3.06 -2.79 -18.46
CA CYS A 246 -2.29 -3.88 -19.05
C CYS A 246 -2.65 -4.03 -20.54
N ASP A 247 -1.75 -4.62 -21.34
CA ASP A 247 -1.98 -4.85 -22.77
C ASP A 247 -2.97 -6.00 -23.03
N TRP A 248 -4.15 -5.95 -22.41
CA TRP A 248 -5.17 -6.99 -22.41
C TRP A 248 -5.69 -7.36 -23.81
N TYR A 249 -5.55 -6.44 -24.77
CA TYR A 249 -5.91 -6.64 -26.16
C TYR A 249 -4.91 -7.54 -26.91
N LEU A 250 -3.66 -7.66 -26.44
CA LEU A 250 -2.63 -8.57 -26.96
C LEU A 250 -2.73 -9.97 -26.34
N LEU A 251 -3.44 -10.11 -25.22
CA LEU A 251 -3.62 -11.38 -24.53
C LEU A 251 -4.57 -12.33 -25.28
N ASP A 252 -4.31 -13.63 -25.12
CA ASP A 252 -5.12 -14.70 -25.68
C ASP A 252 -6.54 -14.73 -25.09
N ALA A 253 -7.49 -15.30 -25.82
CA ALA A 253 -8.91 -15.28 -25.45
C ALA A 253 -9.19 -15.88 -24.07
N ASP A 254 -8.50 -16.95 -23.68
CA ASP A 254 -8.68 -17.60 -22.38
C ASP A 254 -8.17 -16.74 -21.22
N ILE A 255 -7.02 -16.07 -21.42
CA ILE A 255 -6.43 -15.17 -20.42
C ILE A 255 -7.31 -13.93 -20.25
N ARG A 256 -7.84 -13.40 -21.36
CA ARG A 256 -8.77 -12.26 -21.33
C ARG A 256 -10.05 -12.57 -20.56
N LYS A 257 -10.62 -13.78 -20.71
CA LYS A 257 -11.78 -14.22 -19.91
C LYS A 257 -11.45 -14.25 -18.42
N ASN A 258 -10.30 -14.80 -18.03
CA ASN A 258 -9.88 -14.84 -16.62
C ASN A 258 -9.70 -13.42 -16.05
N LEU A 259 -9.12 -12.51 -16.84
CA LEU A 259 -8.93 -11.11 -16.46
C LEU A 259 -10.27 -10.38 -16.27
N LEU A 260 -11.25 -10.64 -17.15
CA LEU A 260 -12.61 -10.11 -17.01
C LEU A 260 -13.33 -10.61 -15.75
N ILE A 261 -13.12 -11.87 -15.36
CA ILE A 261 -13.66 -12.44 -14.11
C ILE A 261 -12.97 -11.82 -12.89
N PHE A 262 -11.66 -11.57 -12.98
CA PHE A 262 -10.88 -10.98 -11.90
C PHE A 262 -11.20 -9.49 -11.65
N LEU A 263 -11.51 -8.74 -12.71
CA LEU A 263 -11.82 -7.31 -12.65
C LEU A 263 -12.86 -6.91 -11.59
N PRO A 264 -14.08 -7.50 -11.52
CA PRO A 264 -15.07 -7.14 -10.51
C PRO A 264 -14.62 -7.47 -9.08
N ILE A 265 -13.70 -8.43 -8.91
CA ILE A 265 -13.11 -8.76 -7.60
C ILE A 265 -12.12 -7.67 -7.21
N ALA A 266 -11.23 -7.28 -8.14
CA ALA A 266 -10.26 -6.20 -7.94
C ALA A 266 -10.90 -4.82 -7.73
N MET A 267 -12.10 -4.61 -8.27
CA MET A 267 -12.89 -3.38 -8.07
C MET A 267 -13.55 -3.28 -6.69
N ARG A 268 -13.58 -4.34 -5.89
CA ARG A 268 -14.13 -4.26 -4.53
C ARG A 268 -13.11 -3.56 -3.63
N PRO A 269 -13.42 -2.35 -3.13
CA PRO A 269 -12.48 -1.62 -2.29
C PRO A 269 -12.31 -2.35 -0.96
N VAL A 270 -11.06 -2.56 -0.56
CA VAL A 270 -10.76 -2.99 0.81
C VAL A 270 -10.90 -1.77 1.70
N GLN A 271 -11.79 -1.84 2.69
CA GLN A 271 -12.04 -0.76 3.63
C GLN A 271 -11.90 -1.31 5.04
N MET A 272 -11.08 -0.66 5.86
CA MET A 272 -11.03 -0.97 7.28
C MET A 272 -12.31 -0.42 7.91
N THR A 273 -13.18 -1.28 8.46
CA THR A 273 -14.33 -0.81 9.22
C THR A 273 -14.01 -0.69 10.70
N SER A 274 -14.50 0.38 11.33
CA SER A 274 -14.59 0.45 12.79
C SER A 274 -15.94 -0.13 13.18
N ALA A 275 -15.94 -1.30 13.82
CA ALA A 275 -17.13 -1.98 14.37
C ALA A 275 -18.23 -2.35 13.39
N LYS A 276 -17.93 -2.45 12.08
CA LYS A 276 -18.94 -2.67 11.03
C LYS A 276 -20.05 -1.61 10.96
N PHE A 277 -20.01 -0.54 11.77
CA PHE A 277 -20.98 0.55 11.75
C PHE A 277 -20.56 1.67 10.78
N SER A 278 -19.25 1.92 10.62
CA SER A 278 -18.74 3.01 9.78
C SER A 278 -17.32 2.69 9.31
N GLY A 279 -17.05 2.94 8.03
CA GLY A 279 -15.69 2.88 7.48
C GLY A 279 -14.77 3.86 8.19
N MET A 280 -13.51 3.49 8.38
CA MET A 280 -12.47 4.43 8.77
C MET A 280 -12.01 5.21 7.53
N ASP A 281 -12.76 6.25 7.20
CA ASP A 281 -12.46 7.13 6.09
C ASP A 281 -12.39 8.59 6.54
N THR A 282 -11.80 9.44 5.70
CA THR A 282 -11.61 10.87 5.99
C THR A 282 -12.91 11.63 6.24
N GLN A 283 -14.09 11.07 5.91
CA GLN A 283 -15.37 11.68 6.29
C GLN A 283 -15.62 11.59 7.80
N ARG A 284 -15.19 10.52 8.49
CA ARG A 284 -15.28 10.45 9.97
C ARG A 284 -14.50 11.57 10.64
N LEU A 285 -13.28 11.85 10.17
CA LEU A 285 -12.48 12.96 10.69
C LEU A 285 -13.23 14.28 10.52
N ARG A 286 -13.85 14.50 9.35
CA ARG A 286 -14.68 15.69 9.09
C ARG A 286 -15.85 15.78 10.06
N THR A 287 -16.59 14.70 10.29
CA THR A 287 -17.70 14.70 11.24
C THR A 287 -17.24 14.99 12.66
N VAL A 288 -16.16 14.36 13.14
CA VAL A 288 -15.68 14.57 14.51
C VAL A 288 -15.08 15.96 14.70
N ALA A 289 -14.31 16.46 13.74
CA ALA A 289 -13.69 17.78 13.81
C ALA A 289 -14.72 18.91 13.65
N PHE A 290 -15.59 18.84 12.63
CA PHE A 290 -16.53 19.93 12.35
C PHE A 290 -17.75 19.93 13.29
N CYS A 291 -18.29 18.76 13.67
CA CYS A 291 -19.48 18.71 14.52
C CYS A 291 -19.22 19.24 15.94
N LYS A 292 -17.96 19.30 16.39
CA LYS A 292 -17.58 19.82 17.72
C LYS A 292 -16.89 21.18 17.72
N ILE A 293 -16.50 21.72 16.55
CA ILE A 293 -15.99 23.10 16.43
C ILE A 293 -17.13 24.12 16.21
N THR A 294 -18.30 23.64 15.76
CA THR A 294 -19.48 24.51 15.48
C THR A 294 -20.51 24.55 16.64
N MET A 295 -20.32 23.79 17.72
CA MET A 295 -21.05 23.96 18.99
C MET A 295 -20.17 24.66 20.01
#